data_AF-A0A497PYD0-F1
#
_entry.id   AF-A0A497PYD0-F1
#
_cell.length_a   1.000
_cell.length_b   1.000
_cell.length_c   1.000
_cell.angle_alpha   90.00
_cell.angle_beta   90.00
_cell.angle_gamma   90.00
#
_symmetry.space_group_name_H-M   'P 1'
#
loop_
_entity.id
_entity.type
_entity.pdbx_description
1 polymer ?
#
loop_
_entity_poly.entity_id
_entity_poly.type
_entity_poly.pdbx_seq_one_letter_code
_entity_poly.pdbx_strand_id
1 'polypeptide(L)'
;MLQAVRGAVKYNPHPARGDKVLVPKEVPGLKQERLRELEPTTYLSMEEFKRLLKAQIEESKFYLDKNCPNLPKEIYSAMDFED
;
A
#
# COMPACT_ATOMS: atom_id res chain seq x y z
N MET A 1 5.27 27.90 -1.85
CA MET A 1 3.94 27.42 -2.29
C MET A 1 3.72 25.90 -2.10
N LEU A 2 4.75 25.04 -2.08
CA LEU A 2 4.60 23.59 -1.79
C LEU A 2 4.32 23.21 -0.32
N GLN A 3 4.58 24.10 0.64
CA GLN A 3 4.24 23.86 2.05
C GLN A 3 2.72 23.94 2.31
N ALA A 4 1.98 24.72 1.51
CA ALA A 4 0.53 24.91 1.65
C ALA A 4 -0.31 23.68 1.25
N VAL A 5 0.29 22.69 0.59
CA VAL A 5 -0.36 21.42 0.21
C VAL A 5 -0.10 20.29 1.21
N ARG A 6 0.71 20.51 2.27
CA ARG A 6 0.84 19.55 3.37
C ARG A 6 -0.50 19.45 4.10
N GLY A 7 -1.09 18.25 4.10
CA GLY A 7 -2.42 18.00 4.67
C GLY A 7 -3.61 18.26 3.72
N ALA A 8 -3.35 18.70 2.49
CA ALA A 8 -4.41 18.92 1.50
C ALA A 8 -4.85 17.62 0.79
N VAL A 9 -4.04 16.55 0.89
CA VAL A 9 -4.42 15.22 0.43
C VAL A 9 -5.34 14.57 1.45
N LYS A 10 -6.50 14.11 1.01
CA LYS A 10 -7.40 13.27 1.81
C LYS A 10 -7.10 11.81 1.52
N TYR A 11 -7.22 10.96 2.52
CA TYR A 11 -6.85 9.54 2.43
C TYR A 11 -8.02 8.63 2.80
N ASN A 12 -7.98 7.41 2.27
CA ASN A 12 -8.78 6.27 2.71
C ASN A 12 -7.84 5.16 3.24
N PRO A 13 -8.35 4.24 4.07
CA PRO A 13 -7.63 3.01 4.43
C PRO A 13 -7.37 2.13 3.21
N HIS A 14 -6.25 1.42 3.19
CA HIS A 14 -5.90 0.51 2.10
C HIS A 14 -6.83 -0.72 2.09
N PRO A 15 -7.33 -1.16 0.91
CA PRO A 15 -8.35 -2.21 0.80
C PRO A 15 -7.99 -3.54 1.47
N ALA A 16 -6.70 -3.89 1.51
CA ALA A 16 -6.23 -5.11 2.16
C ALA A 16 -5.54 -4.89 3.51
N ARG A 17 -5.01 -3.68 3.77
CA ARG A 17 -4.12 -3.41 4.92
C ARG A 17 -4.76 -2.49 5.96
N GLY A 18 -5.99 -2.03 5.72
CA GLY A 18 -6.71 -1.14 6.61
C GLY A 18 -5.92 0.14 6.90
N ASP A 19 -6.00 0.62 8.13
CA ASP A 19 -5.37 1.88 8.56
C ASP A 19 -3.84 1.80 8.65
N LYS A 20 -3.24 0.60 8.48
CA LYS A 20 -1.78 0.45 8.44
C LYS A 20 -1.16 1.14 7.22
N VAL A 21 -1.93 1.26 6.13
CA VAL A 21 -1.49 1.89 4.88
C VAL A 21 -2.63 2.76 4.35
N LEU A 22 -2.31 3.96 3.87
CA LEU A 22 -3.30 4.91 3.37
C LEU A 22 -3.19 5.07 1.85
N VAL A 23 -4.34 5.16 1.18
CA VAL A 23 -4.44 5.46 -0.26
C VAL A 23 -5.07 6.84 -0.48
N PRO A 24 -4.60 7.64 -1.46
CA PRO A 24 -5.10 9.00 -1.66
C PRO A 24 -6.50 9.01 -2.27
N LYS A 25 -7.46 9.59 -1.54
CA LYS A 25 -8.84 9.82 -1.98
C LYS A 25 -8.99 11.10 -2.81
N GLU A 26 -8.28 12.15 -2.42
CA GLU A 26 -8.35 13.46 -3.06
C GLU A 26 -6.97 14.11 -3.01
N VAL A 27 -6.46 14.54 -4.15
CA VAL A 27 -5.20 15.23 -4.26
C VAL A 27 -5.42 16.51 -5.06
N PRO A 28 -5.13 17.70 -4.48
CA PRO A 28 -5.26 18.96 -5.21
C PRO A 28 -4.44 18.94 -6.51
N GLY A 29 -5.07 19.35 -7.61
CA GLY A 29 -4.43 19.36 -8.93
C GLY A 29 -4.47 18.02 -9.67
N LEU A 30 -5.01 16.96 -9.07
CA LEU A 30 -5.28 15.69 -9.74
C LEU A 30 -6.79 15.51 -9.97
N LYS A 31 -7.12 15.06 -11.18
CA LYS A 31 -8.48 14.69 -11.53
C LYS A 31 -8.89 13.41 -10.80
N GLN A 32 -10.17 13.29 -10.45
CA GLN A 32 -10.70 12.12 -9.76
C GLN A 32 -10.59 10.85 -10.60
N GLU A 33 -10.71 10.96 -11.92
CA GLU A 33 -10.52 9.86 -12.85
C GLU A 33 -9.09 9.30 -12.73
N ARG A 34 -8.08 10.18 -12.63
CA ARG A 34 -6.69 9.75 -12.47
C ARG A 34 -6.44 9.08 -11.12
N LEU A 35 -7.11 9.52 -10.06
CA LEU A 35 -7.01 8.85 -8.75
C LEU A 35 -7.65 7.45 -8.81
N ARG A 36 -8.79 7.30 -9.49
CA ARG A 36 -9.41 5.98 -9.70
C ARG A 36 -8.48 5.05 -10.46
N GLU A 37 -7.78 5.51 -11.49
CA GLU A 37 -6.78 4.67 -12.20
C GLU A 37 -5.63 4.20 -11.30
N LEU A 38 -5.36 4.90 -10.19
CA LEU A 38 -4.30 4.57 -9.25
C LEU A 38 -4.79 3.73 -8.05
N GLU A 39 -6.10 3.52 -7.93
CA GLU A 39 -6.65 2.64 -6.90
C GLU A 39 -6.20 1.18 -7.16
N PRO A 40 -5.67 0.47 -6.14
CA PRO A 40 -5.08 -0.86 -6.31
C PRO A 40 -6.03 -1.92 -6.90
N THR A 41 -7.34 -1.69 -6.78
CA THR A 41 -8.39 -2.63 -7.19
C THR A 41 -9.12 -2.20 -8.46
N THR A 42 -8.64 -1.19 -9.18
CA THR A 42 -9.33 -0.71 -10.40
C THR A 42 -9.29 -1.71 -11.54
N TYR A 43 -8.19 -2.46 -11.64
CA TYR A 43 -7.97 -3.40 -12.75
C TYR A 43 -8.06 -4.87 -12.33
N LEU A 44 -8.26 -5.13 -11.04
CA LEU A 44 -8.20 -6.46 -10.45
C LEU A 44 -9.38 -6.66 -9.52
N SER A 45 -9.92 -7.87 -9.50
CA SER A 45 -10.80 -8.28 -8.41
C SER A 45 -10.03 -8.24 -7.07
N MET A 46 -10.75 -8.12 -5.96
CA MET A 46 -10.14 -8.15 -4.63
C MET A 46 -9.35 -9.44 -4.40
N GLU A 47 -9.82 -10.56 -4.93
CA GLU A 47 -9.17 -11.87 -4.81
C GLU A 47 -7.84 -11.92 -5.57
N GLU A 48 -7.81 -11.45 -6.82
CA GLU A 48 -6.58 -11.36 -7.62
C GLU A 48 -5.58 -10.40 -7.00
N PHE A 49 -6.06 -9.23 -6.55
CA PHE A 49 -5.23 -8.24 -5.86
C PHE A 49 -4.55 -8.85 -4.63
N LYS A 50 -5.31 -9.54 -3.77
CA LYS A 50 -4.76 -10.19 -2.58
C LYS A 50 -3.75 -11.30 -2.93
N ARG A 51 -4.01 -12.11 -3.96
CA ARG A 51 -3.05 -13.12 -4.43
C ARG A 51 -1.72 -12.52 -4.85
N LEU A 52 -1.76 -11.46 -5.66
CA LEU A 52 -0.55 -10.75 -6.09
C LEU A 52 0.18 -10.11 -4.91
N LEU A 53 -0.57 -9.51 -3.98
CA LEU A 53 0.01 -8.90 -2.79
C LEU A 53 0.73 -9.93 -1.89
N LYS A 54 0.21 -11.16 -1.77
CA LYS A 54 0.90 -12.25 -1.05
C LYS A 54 2.21 -12.64 -1.73
N ALA A 55 2.19 -12.85 -3.05
CA ALA A 55 3.40 -13.17 -3.81
C ALA A 55 4.48 -12.09 -3.69
N GLN A 56 4.09 -10.80 -3.73
CA GLN A 56 4.99 -9.68 -3.51
C GLN A 56 5.63 -9.71 -2.11
N ILE A 57 4.85 -10.06 -1.08
CA ILE A 57 5.35 -10.16 0.31
C ILE A 57 6.34 -11.32 0.45
N GLU A 58 6.05 -12.47 -0.14
CA GLU A 58 6.96 -13.62 -0.16
C GLU A 58 8.29 -13.28 -0.82
N GLU A 59 8.26 -12.62 -1.98
CA GLU A 59 9.46 -12.14 -2.65
C GLU A 59 10.22 -11.12 -1.78
N SER A 60 9.51 -10.18 -1.16
CA SER A 60 10.12 -9.19 -0.27
C SER A 60 10.79 -9.87 0.93
N LYS A 61 10.15 -10.85 1.55
CA LYS A 61 10.69 -11.65 2.66
C LYS A 61 11.95 -12.41 2.26
N PHE A 62 11.96 -13.04 1.08
CA PHE A 62 13.17 -13.68 0.54
C PHE A 62 14.36 -12.71 0.46
N TYR A 63 14.15 -11.49 -0.03
CA TYR A 63 15.22 -10.49 -0.08
C TYR A 63 15.59 -9.93 1.30
N LEU A 64 14.63 -9.80 2.22
CA LEU A 64 14.91 -9.40 3.61
C LEU A 64 15.77 -10.45 4.32
N ASP A 65 15.48 -11.74 4.14
CA ASP A 65 16.28 -12.83 4.73
C ASP A 65 17.73 -12.78 4.24
N LYS A 66 17.93 -12.45 2.95
CA LYS A 66 19.26 -12.34 2.35
C LYS A 66 20.02 -11.07 2.75
N ASN A 67 19.34 -9.93 2.78
CA ASN A 67 19.99 -8.62 2.86
C ASN A 67 19.96 -8.03 4.28
N CYS A 68 19.03 -8.48 5.12
CA CYS A 68 18.79 -7.96 6.47
C CYS A 68 18.61 -9.12 7.47
N PRO A 69 19.62 -10.00 7.64
CA PRO A 69 19.51 -11.12 8.56
C PRO A 69 19.28 -10.62 9.99
N ASN A 70 18.43 -11.33 10.74
CA ASN A 70 18.01 -11.00 12.12
C ASN A 70 17.15 -9.73 12.27
N LEU A 71 16.42 -9.35 11.22
CA LEU A 71 15.44 -8.27 11.32
C LEU A 71 14.42 -8.57 12.44
N PRO A 72 14.09 -7.59 13.31
CA PRO A 72 13.04 -7.75 14.31
C PRO A 72 11.73 -8.22 13.68
N LYS A 73 11.03 -9.14 14.36
CA LYS A 73 9.81 -9.79 13.85
C LYS A 73 8.74 -8.76 13.49
N GLU A 74 8.63 -7.69 14.27
CA GLU A 74 7.67 -6.61 14.07
C GLU A 74 7.88 -5.92 12.72
N ILE A 75 9.14 -5.79 12.28
CA ILE A 75 9.49 -5.18 10.99
C ILE A 75 9.33 -6.22 9.87
N TYR A 76 9.78 -7.45 10.09
CA TYR A 76 9.69 -8.54 9.09
C TYR A 76 8.23 -8.83 8.69
N SER A 77 7.32 -8.81 9.66
CA SER A 77 5.88 -9.07 9.46
C SER A 77 5.06 -7.80 9.21
N ALA A 78 5.67 -6.61 9.11
CA ALA A 78 4.93 -5.35 8.95
C ALA A 78 4.08 -5.29 7.67
N MET A 79 4.45 -6.07 6.65
CA MET A 79 3.74 -6.13 5.37
C MET A 79 2.57 -7.12 5.34
N ASP A 80 2.48 -8.00 6.34
CA ASP A 80 1.46 -9.03 6.45
C ASP A 80 0.08 -8.37 6.70
N PHE A 81 -0.95 -8.88 6.01
CA PHE A 81 -2.27 -8.24 5.94
C PHE A 81 -3.45 -9.19 6.20
N GLU A 82 -3.16 -10.47 6.45
CA GLU A 82 -4.09 -11.48 6.94
C GLU A 82 -3.42 -12.14 8.15
N ASP A 83 -4.22 -12.54 9.16
CA ASP A 83 -3.74 -13.19 10.38
C ASP A 83 -3.23 -14.62 10.13
#